data_AF-A0A1G5GI39-F1
#
_entry.id   AF-A0A1G5GI39-F1
#
_cell.length_a   1.000
_cell.length_b   1.000
_cell.length_c   1.000
_cell.angle_alpha   90.00
_cell.angle_beta   90.00
_cell.angle_gamma   90.00
#
_symmetry.space_group_name_H-M   'P 1'
#
loop_
_entity.id
_entity.type
_entity.pdbx_description
1 polymer ?
#
loop_
_entity_poly.entity_id
_entity_poly.type
_entity_poly.pdbx_seq_one_letter_code
_entity_poly.pdbx_strand_id
1 'polypeptide(L)'
;MKPLTPGIFYMMGALLAAGCASVPDTRFYTLSAPSKQSELKDVSEGSRAPIHIEVMPVNVPERLARPQLVVHSRGSGQETQLFILEQDRWSSHFNKELRDAFAAGIADQIGAVNEARAARKPDQPVYRIAIELNQFDAVVGDKVAARFNWAITRSTDGRGAVCYAVISEPVSGGIEGVVKGVQRAVSSVVVEVSKNLMELESGRAVTCVPQRKVDDIY
;
A
#
# COMPACT_ATOMS: atom_id res chain seq x y z
N MET A 1 -66.34 51.71 30.48
CA MET A 1 -65.40 52.52 29.67
C MET A 1 -64.13 51.71 29.49
N LYS A 2 -63.79 51.31 28.25
CA LYS A 2 -62.53 50.64 27.89
C LYS A 2 -61.45 51.70 27.64
N PRO A 3 -60.20 51.45 28.06
CA PRO A 3 -59.03 51.77 27.24
C PRO A 3 -58.12 50.52 27.12
N LEU A 4 -57.96 49.98 25.90
CA LEU A 4 -56.88 50.28 24.94
C LEU A 4 -55.54 49.62 25.33
N THR A 5 -55.26 48.51 24.66
CA THR A 5 -53.98 47.79 24.59
C THR A 5 -52.91 48.61 23.86
N PRO A 6 -51.67 48.61 24.38
CA PRO A 6 -50.46 48.60 23.57
C PRO A 6 -49.82 47.21 23.77
N GLY A 7 -49.62 46.42 22.74
CA GLY A 7 -48.61 46.72 21.75
C GLY A 7 -47.65 45.53 21.75
N ILE A 8 -48.00 44.58 20.90
CA ILE A 8 -47.15 43.54 20.30
C ILE A 8 -45.66 43.92 20.39
N PHE A 9 -44.91 43.30 21.29
CA PHE A 9 -43.45 43.32 21.23
C PHE A 9 -42.87 42.11 21.97
N TYR A 10 -42.00 41.41 21.26
CA TYR A 10 -41.13 40.31 21.71
C TYR A 10 -41.74 38.92 21.85
N MET A 11 -42.07 38.31 20.70
CA MET A 11 -42.00 36.84 20.55
C MET A 11 -41.23 36.50 19.27
N MET A 12 -39.94 36.86 19.23
CA MET A 12 -39.04 36.42 18.16
C MET A 12 -37.61 36.25 18.70
N GLY A 13 -37.45 35.33 19.66
CA GLY A 13 -36.16 34.75 19.98
C GLY A 13 -36.00 33.46 19.20
N ALA A 14 -35.68 33.57 17.91
CA ALA A 14 -35.39 32.40 17.08
C ALA A 14 -34.19 31.65 17.70
N LEU A 15 -34.40 30.37 17.99
CA LEU A 15 -33.36 29.44 18.41
C LEU A 15 -32.22 29.45 17.38
N LEU A 16 -31.16 30.21 17.66
CA LEU A 16 -29.84 29.95 17.11
C LEU A 16 -29.28 28.72 17.84
N ALA A 17 -29.87 27.55 17.58
CA ALA A 17 -29.22 26.29 17.89
C ALA A 17 -27.99 26.23 16.98
N ALA A 18 -26.86 26.63 17.53
CA ALA A 18 -25.55 26.43 16.95
C ALA A 18 -25.42 24.93 16.63
N GLY A 19 -25.62 24.59 15.36
CA GLY A 19 -25.27 23.30 14.83
C GLY A 19 -23.75 23.19 14.86
N CYS A 20 -23.19 22.77 15.99
CA CYS A 20 -21.86 22.18 16.03
C CYS A 20 -21.95 20.85 15.27
N ALA A 21 -22.01 20.92 13.95
CA ALA A 21 -21.74 19.76 13.12
C ALA A 21 -20.25 19.42 13.36
N SER A 22 -20.00 18.41 14.19
CA SER A 22 -18.66 17.88 14.39
C SER A 22 -18.12 17.47 13.03
N VAL A 23 -17.07 18.15 12.57
CA VAL A 23 -16.36 17.75 11.36
C VAL A 23 -15.80 16.35 11.59
N PRO A 24 -16.08 15.36 10.72
CA PRO A 24 -15.52 14.03 10.89
C PRO A 24 -13.99 14.08 10.85
N ASP A 25 -13.33 13.37 11.77
CA ASP A 25 -11.88 13.29 11.80
C ASP A 25 -11.35 12.57 10.56
N THR A 26 -10.35 13.16 9.90
CA THR A 26 -9.61 12.51 8.81
C THR A 26 -8.59 11.53 9.39
N ARG A 27 -8.66 10.27 8.97
CA ARG A 27 -7.74 9.19 9.33
C ARG A 27 -6.72 8.95 8.24
N PHE A 28 -5.46 8.80 8.64
CA PHE A 28 -4.34 8.52 7.74
C PHE A 28 -3.77 7.13 7.98
N TYR A 29 -3.42 6.44 6.89
CA TYR A 29 -2.91 5.07 6.88
C TYR A 29 -1.61 4.98 6.10
N THR A 30 -0.72 4.07 6.47
CA THR A 30 0.54 3.83 5.74
C THR A 30 0.68 2.36 5.37
N LEU A 31 1.37 2.10 4.26
CA LEU A 31 1.77 0.74 3.86
C LEU A 31 3.12 0.33 4.46
N SER A 32 3.87 1.29 4.99
CA SER A 32 5.10 1.00 5.71
C SER A 32 4.73 0.25 6.99
N ALA A 33 5.11 -1.03 7.09
CA ALA A 33 5.01 -1.73 8.35
C ALA A 33 5.97 -1.05 9.34
N PRO A 34 5.57 -0.80 10.61
CA PRO A 34 6.55 -0.45 11.62
C PRO A 34 7.51 -1.64 11.71
N SER A 35 8.76 -1.41 11.30
CA SER A 35 9.82 -2.38 11.46
C SER A 35 9.81 -2.79 12.94
N LYS A 36 9.40 -4.02 13.25
CA LYS A 36 9.87 -4.62 14.51
C LYS A 36 11.37 -4.47 14.41
N GLN A 37 11.96 -3.69 15.30
CA GLN A 37 13.42 -3.63 15.44
C GLN A 37 13.85 -5.08 15.56
N SER A 38 14.29 -5.66 14.45
CA SER A 38 14.94 -6.94 14.49
C SER A 38 16.14 -6.64 15.34
N GLU A 39 16.19 -7.23 16.54
CA GLU A 39 17.45 -7.43 17.23
C GLU A 39 18.44 -7.78 16.14
N LEU A 40 19.44 -6.92 15.97
CA LEU A 40 20.46 -7.04 14.94
C LEU A 40 20.99 -8.46 15.08
N LYS A 41 20.51 -9.36 14.23
CA LYS A 41 21.10 -10.68 14.12
C LYS A 41 22.50 -10.37 13.64
N ASP A 42 23.44 -10.64 14.51
CA ASP A 42 24.86 -10.49 14.27
C ASP A 42 25.18 -11.30 13.01
N VAL A 43 25.17 -10.65 11.84
CA VAL A 43 25.55 -11.30 10.58
C VAL A 43 27.07 -11.36 10.57
N SER A 44 27.60 -12.22 11.43
CA SER A 44 28.94 -12.76 11.30
C SER A 44 28.88 -13.92 10.29
N GLU A 45 28.68 -13.59 9.01
CA GLU A 45 28.97 -14.50 7.90
C GLU A 45 29.54 -13.71 6.74
N GLY A 46 30.86 -13.86 6.52
CA GLY A 46 31.60 -13.58 5.30
C GLY A 46 31.39 -12.21 4.63
N SER A 47 32.44 -11.39 4.54
CA SER A 47 32.45 -10.11 3.81
C SER A 47 31.98 -10.25 2.36
N ARG A 48 30.66 -10.23 2.13
CA ARG A 48 30.02 -10.13 0.83
C ARG A 48 29.72 -8.67 0.59
N ALA A 49 30.01 -8.18 -0.62
CA ALA A 49 29.65 -6.82 -0.99
C ALA A 49 28.14 -6.60 -0.79
N PRO A 50 27.72 -5.44 -0.27
CA PRO A 50 26.30 -5.15 -0.08
C PRO A 50 25.54 -5.25 -1.41
N ILE A 51 24.32 -5.77 -1.35
CA ILE A 51 23.41 -5.78 -2.49
C ILE A 51 22.79 -4.39 -2.59
N HIS A 52 22.87 -3.76 -3.75
CA HIS A 52 22.28 -2.45 -3.98
C HIS A 52 21.00 -2.57 -4.81
N ILE A 53 19.92 -1.94 -4.35
CA ILE A 53 18.63 -1.95 -5.02
C ILE A 53 18.15 -0.53 -5.36
N GLU A 54 17.47 -0.42 -6.48
CA GLU A 54 16.75 0.78 -6.90
C GLU A 54 15.30 0.40 -7.22
N VAL A 55 14.36 0.79 -6.35
CA VAL A 55 12.92 0.61 -6.61
C VAL A 55 12.39 1.81 -7.37
N MET A 56 11.96 1.55 -8.60
CA MET A 56 11.37 2.55 -9.50
C MET A 56 10.01 3.03 -8.97
N PRO A 57 9.50 4.19 -9.43
CA PRO A 57 8.11 4.56 -9.17
C PRO A 57 7.15 3.42 -9.53
N VAL A 58 6.24 3.09 -8.61
CA VAL A 58 5.26 2.02 -8.81
C VAL A 58 4.15 2.53 -9.72
N ASN A 59 3.89 1.83 -10.81
CA ASN A 59 2.78 2.16 -11.70
C ASN A 59 1.45 1.59 -11.14
N VAL A 60 0.42 2.42 -11.12
CA VAL A 60 -0.93 2.06 -10.62
C VAL A 60 -2.00 2.69 -11.52
N PRO A 61 -3.20 2.10 -11.62
CA PRO A 61 -4.33 2.73 -12.28
C PRO A 61 -4.56 4.15 -11.76
N GLU A 62 -4.80 5.10 -12.66
CA GLU A 62 -4.90 6.53 -12.33
C GLU A 62 -5.91 6.82 -11.21
N ARG A 63 -7.05 6.10 -11.19
CA ARG A 63 -8.06 6.20 -10.13
C ARG A 63 -7.52 5.93 -8.72
N LEU A 64 -6.44 5.15 -8.60
CA LEU A 64 -5.79 4.78 -7.34
C LEU A 64 -4.61 5.69 -7.01
N ALA A 65 -4.10 6.50 -7.95
CA ALA A 65 -2.92 7.36 -7.78
C ALA A 65 -3.21 8.62 -6.94
N ARG A 66 -3.86 8.44 -5.79
CA ARG A 66 -4.37 9.48 -4.90
C ARG A 66 -4.20 9.12 -3.43
N PRO A 67 -4.32 10.09 -2.51
CA PRO A 67 -4.33 9.82 -1.09
C PRO A 67 -5.61 9.11 -0.61
N GLN A 68 -6.79 9.43 -1.14
CA GLN A 68 -8.04 8.81 -0.67
C GLN A 68 -8.03 7.29 -0.91
N LEU A 69 -8.53 6.54 0.08
CA LEU A 69 -8.79 5.11 -0.09
C LEU A 69 -9.92 4.91 -1.10
N VAL A 70 -9.73 3.95 -1.98
CA VAL A 70 -10.71 3.55 -2.99
C VAL A 70 -11.12 2.11 -2.69
N VAL A 71 -12.41 1.91 -2.39
CA VAL A 71 -12.95 0.62 -1.93
C VAL A 71 -14.29 0.29 -2.59
N HIS A 72 -14.66 -0.98 -2.58
CA HIS A 72 -16.02 -1.43 -2.81
C HIS A 72 -16.69 -1.77 -1.47
N SER A 73 -18.02 -1.65 -1.43
CA SER A 73 -18.82 -2.08 -0.28
C SER A 73 -19.51 -3.41 -0.58
N ARG A 74 -19.46 -4.35 0.38
CA ARG A 74 -20.20 -5.60 0.28
C ARG A 74 -21.71 -5.30 0.36
N GLY A 75 -22.48 -5.77 -0.62
CA GLY A 75 -23.94 -5.66 -0.60
C GLY A 75 -24.52 -4.35 -1.16
N SER A 76 -23.76 -3.54 -1.90
CA SER A 76 -24.27 -2.33 -2.57
C SER A 76 -25.31 -2.60 -3.68
N GLY A 77 -25.60 -3.86 -4.01
CA GLY A 77 -26.44 -4.23 -5.17
C GLY A 77 -25.85 -3.80 -6.52
N GLN A 78 -24.68 -3.16 -6.52
CA GLN A 78 -23.96 -2.63 -7.66
C GLN A 78 -22.49 -3.01 -7.49
N GLU A 79 -22.14 -4.19 -7.96
CA GLU A 79 -20.79 -4.78 -7.91
C GLU A 79 -19.74 -3.90 -8.64
N THR A 80 -20.20 -2.91 -9.41
CA THR A 80 -19.37 -1.95 -10.16
C THR A 80 -19.16 -0.61 -9.46
N GLN A 81 -19.79 -0.37 -8.30
CA GLN A 81 -19.72 0.94 -7.63
C GLN A 81 -18.49 1.07 -6.73
N LEU A 82 -17.60 1.99 -7.09
CA LEU A 82 -16.44 2.37 -6.30
C LEU A 82 -16.77 3.52 -5.33
N PHE A 83 -16.25 3.44 -4.12
CA PHE A 83 -16.29 4.50 -3.12
C PHE A 83 -14.90 5.10 -2.94
N ILE A 84 -14.82 6.43 -3.10
CA ILE A 84 -13.63 7.22 -2.76
C ILE A 84 -13.88 7.83 -1.39
N LEU A 85 -13.07 7.46 -0.41
CA LEU A 85 -13.27 7.87 0.97
C LEU A 85 -12.56 9.19 1.26
N GLU A 86 -13.31 10.25 1.55
CA GLU A 86 -12.72 11.56 1.81
C GLU A 86 -12.05 11.68 3.17
N GLN A 87 -12.48 10.88 4.15
CA GLN A 87 -11.96 10.90 5.52
C GLN A 87 -10.95 9.78 5.79
N ASP A 88 -10.80 8.82 4.87
CA ASP A 88 -9.84 7.72 5.01
C ASP A 88 -8.81 7.83 3.90
N ARG A 89 -7.58 8.18 4.27
CA ARG A 89 -6.53 8.49 3.31
C ARG A 89 -5.26 7.71 3.62
N TRP A 90 -4.52 7.35 2.59
CA TRP A 90 -3.11 7.06 2.68
C TRP A 90 -2.36 8.32 3.14
N SER A 91 -1.27 8.15 3.88
CA SER A 91 -0.38 9.23 4.34
C SER A 91 0.31 9.98 3.19
N SER A 92 0.37 9.36 2.02
CA SER A 92 0.78 9.96 0.75
C SER A 92 -0.02 9.38 -0.41
N HIS A 93 0.27 9.74 -1.65
CA HIS A 93 -0.39 9.08 -2.79
C HIS A 93 -0.09 7.57 -2.75
N PHE A 94 -1.08 6.73 -3.07
CA PHE A 94 -0.98 5.28 -2.91
C PHE A 94 0.25 4.66 -3.61
N ASN A 95 0.60 5.12 -4.80
CA ASN A 95 1.79 4.66 -5.53
C ASN A 95 3.11 5.01 -4.80
N LYS A 96 3.14 6.11 -4.05
CA LYS A 96 4.29 6.48 -3.22
C LYS A 96 4.36 5.60 -1.97
N GLU A 97 3.24 5.35 -1.28
CA GLU A 97 3.19 4.39 -0.17
C GLU A 97 3.67 3.00 -0.62
N LEU A 98 3.23 2.53 -1.79
CA LEU A 98 3.67 1.25 -2.35
C LEU A 98 5.17 1.23 -2.60
N ARG A 99 5.70 2.28 -3.25
CA ARG A 99 7.14 2.39 -3.52
C ARG A 99 7.95 2.32 -2.23
N ASP A 100 7.57 3.12 -1.24
CA ASP A 100 8.28 3.20 0.04
C ASP A 100 8.20 1.86 0.78
N ALA A 101 7.04 1.20 0.80
CA ALA A 101 6.85 -0.10 1.43
C ALA A 101 7.63 -1.22 0.72
N PHE A 102 7.64 -1.27 -0.61
CA PHE A 102 8.45 -2.25 -1.35
C PHE A 102 9.94 -2.03 -1.15
N ALA A 103 10.40 -0.78 -1.21
CA ALA A 103 11.81 -0.47 -1.05
C ALA A 103 12.32 -0.81 0.35
N ALA A 104 11.57 -0.47 1.40
CA ALA A 104 11.91 -0.84 2.77
C ALA A 104 11.82 -2.35 2.97
N GLY A 105 10.71 -2.99 2.57
CA GLY A 105 10.50 -4.42 2.78
C GLY A 105 11.54 -5.29 2.06
N ILE A 106 11.89 -4.97 0.81
CA ILE A 106 12.91 -5.73 0.08
C ILE A 106 14.28 -5.53 0.73
N ALA A 107 14.64 -4.28 1.08
CA ALA A 107 15.90 -3.99 1.76
C ALA A 107 16.04 -4.77 3.07
N ASP A 108 15.00 -4.76 3.91
CA ASP A 108 14.97 -5.48 5.18
C ASP A 108 15.03 -7.01 4.99
N GLN A 109 14.35 -7.54 3.97
CA GLN A 109 14.26 -8.99 3.72
C GLN A 109 15.59 -9.61 3.29
N ILE A 110 16.43 -8.87 2.55
CA ILE A 110 17.70 -9.41 1.99
C ILE A 110 18.95 -8.69 2.48
N GLY A 111 18.82 -7.72 3.40
CA GLY A 111 19.95 -6.89 3.86
C GLY A 111 20.52 -6.00 2.76
N ALA A 112 19.70 -5.53 1.82
CA ALA A 112 20.14 -4.66 0.73
C ALA A 112 20.20 -3.19 1.14
N VAL A 113 21.06 -2.43 0.47
CA VAL A 113 21.14 -0.98 0.56
C VAL A 113 20.28 -0.37 -0.54
N ASN A 114 19.33 0.48 -0.15
CA ASN A 114 18.51 1.23 -1.09
C ASN A 114 19.28 2.46 -1.61
N GLU A 115 19.57 2.50 -2.90
CA GLU A 115 20.41 3.51 -3.57
C GLU A 115 19.93 4.95 -3.35
N ALA A 116 18.63 5.18 -3.10
CA ALA A 116 18.13 6.50 -2.76
C ALA A 116 18.80 7.12 -1.50
N ARG A 117 19.57 6.34 -0.74
CA ARG A 117 20.13 6.72 0.56
C ARG A 117 21.66 6.55 0.68
N ALA A 118 22.40 6.12 -0.36
CA ALA A 118 23.84 5.82 -0.21
C ALA A 118 24.72 6.18 -1.42
N ALA A 119 26.00 6.45 -1.17
CA ALA A 119 27.03 6.61 -2.20
C ALA A 119 27.56 5.23 -2.66
N ARG A 120 27.61 5.01 -3.98
CA ARG A 120 27.96 3.72 -4.60
C ARG A 120 29.30 3.79 -5.33
N LYS A 121 30.07 2.69 -5.33
CA LYS A 121 31.24 2.54 -6.23
C LYS A 121 30.79 2.16 -7.65
N PRO A 122 31.39 2.70 -8.73
CA PRO A 122 30.90 2.52 -10.10
C PRO A 122 30.75 1.06 -10.57
N ASP A 123 31.48 0.12 -9.96
CA ASP A 123 31.58 -1.29 -10.32
C ASP A 123 30.61 -2.22 -9.57
N GLN A 124 29.96 -1.75 -8.50
CA GLN A 124 29.00 -2.58 -7.74
C GLN A 124 27.71 -2.75 -8.53
N PRO A 125 27.10 -3.94 -8.69
CA PRO A 125 25.84 -4.09 -9.41
C PRO A 125 24.67 -3.46 -8.64
N VAL A 126 23.79 -2.77 -9.37
CA VAL A 126 22.46 -2.35 -8.86
C VAL A 126 21.38 -3.17 -9.52
N TYR A 127 20.46 -3.66 -8.70
CA TYR A 127 19.23 -4.30 -9.15
C TYR A 127 18.12 -3.26 -9.22
N ARG A 128 17.70 -2.93 -10.44
CA ARG A 128 16.54 -2.08 -10.70
C ARG A 128 15.28 -2.92 -10.64
N ILE A 129 14.32 -2.49 -9.85
CA ILE A 129 13.07 -3.20 -9.59
C ILE A 129 11.93 -2.29 -10.04
N ALA A 130 11.28 -2.66 -11.13
CA ALA A 130 10.07 -1.99 -11.63
C ALA A 130 8.85 -2.84 -11.24
N ILE A 131 7.89 -2.24 -10.54
CA ILE A 131 6.67 -2.91 -10.06
C ILE A 131 5.46 -2.17 -10.61
N GLU A 132 4.46 -2.93 -11.06
CA GLU A 132 3.17 -2.45 -11.53
C GLU A 132 2.05 -3.16 -10.78
N LEU A 133 1.02 -2.42 -10.39
CA LEU A 133 -0.24 -2.93 -9.88
C LEU A 133 -1.30 -2.83 -10.98
N ASN A 134 -1.61 -3.90 -11.72
CA ASN A 134 -2.50 -3.82 -12.89
C ASN A 134 -3.97 -3.99 -12.51
N GLN A 135 -4.24 -4.78 -11.49
CA GLN A 135 -5.58 -5.01 -10.96
C GLN A 135 -5.56 -4.83 -9.46
N PHE A 136 -6.54 -4.11 -8.94
CA PHE A 136 -6.70 -3.89 -7.51
C PHE A 136 -8.17 -3.70 -7.21
N ASP A 137 -8.62 -4.50 -6.26
CA ASP A 137 -9.96 -4.48 -5.71
C ASP A 137 -9.87 -4.64 -4.20
N ALA A 138 -10.49 -3.72 -3.46
CA ALA A 138 -10.51 -3.71 -2.02
C ALA A 138 -11.96 -3.66 -1.56
N VAL A 139 -12.50 -4.81 -1.14
CA VAL A 139 -13.89 -4.95 -0.71
C VAL A 139 -13.93 -4.96 0.81
N VAL A 140 -14.62 -3.98 1.40
CA VAL A 140 -14.76 -3.87 2.86
C VAL A 140 -15.49 -5.11 3.41
N GLY A 141 -14.89 -5.77 4.39
CA GLY A 141 -15.44 -6.98 5.01
C GLY A 141 -15.42 -8.24 4.12
N ASP A 142 -14.64 -8.26 3.05
CA ASP A 142 -14.48 -9.45 2.20
C ASP A 142 -13.01 -9.75 1.90
N LYS A 143 -12.38 -9.03 0.96
CA LYS A 143 -10.99 -9.26 0.59
C LYS A 143 -10.33 -8.07 -0.11
N VAL A 144 -9.01 -8.08 -0.15
CA VAL A 144 -8.20 -7.34 -1.11
C VAL A 144 -7.71 -8.31 -2.17
N ALA A 145 -8.08 -8.09 -3.42
CA ALA A 145 -7.55 -8.80 -4.58
C ALA A 145 -6.64 -7.88 -5.38
N ALA A 146 -5.44 -8.36 -5.73
CA ALA A 146 -4.46 -7.56 -6.46
C ALA A 146 -3.68 -8.40 -7.46
N ARG A 147 -3.31 -7.81 -8.60
CA ARG A 147 -2.34 -8.37 -9.53
C ARG A 147 -1.15 -7.45 -9.64
N PHE A 148 0.01 -7.95 -9.22
CA PHE A 148 1.28 -7.26 -9.39
C PHE A 148 2.09 -7.92 -10.49
N ASN A 149 2.78 -7.11 -11.29
CA ASN A 149 3.85 -7.56 -12.18
C ASN A 149 5.14 -6.86 -11.74
N TRP A 150 6.27 -7.52 -11.90
CA TRP A 150 7.56 -6.90 -11.66
C TRP A 150 8.63 -7.36 -12.64
N ALA A 151 9.58 -6.46 -12.87
CA ALA A 151 10.81 -6.74 -13.58
C ALA A 151 12.01 -6.39 -12.69
N ILE A 152 12.98 -7.30 -12.61
CA ILE A 152 14.28 -7.06 -11.96
C ILE A 152 15.34 -7.04 -13.04
N THR A 153 16.19 -6.01 -13.07
CA THR A 153 17.29 -5.89 -14.04
C THR A 153 18.59 -5.51 -13.34
N ARG A 154 19.66 -6.27 -13.58
CA ARG A 154 21.00 -6.01 -13.06
C ARG A 154 21.74 -5.02 -13.96
N SER A 155 22.25 -3.93 -13.38
CA SER A 155 22.85 -2.82 -14.14
C SER A 155 24.12 -3.17 -14.92
N THR A 156 24.86 -4.20 -14.50
CA THR A 156 26.18 -4.53 -15.05
C THR A 156 26.13 -5.33 -16.34
N ASP A 157 25.12 -6.18 -16.50
CA ASP A 157 25.03 -7.17 -17.59
C ASP A 157 23.62 -7.30 -18.18
N GLY A 158 22.64 -6.55 -17.67
CA GLY A 158 21.26 -6.59 -18.14
C GLY A 158 20.50 -7.87 -17.79
N ARG A 159 21.11 -8.82 -17.06
CA ARG A 159 20.41 -10.03 -16.62
C ARG A 159 19.25 -9.66 -15.71
N GLY A 160 18.15 -10.37 -15.85
CA GLY A 160 16.93 -10.01 -15.17
C GLY A 160 15.88 -11.09 -15.22
N ALA A 161 14.73 -10.78 -14.64
CA ALA A 161 13.55 -11.62 -14.68
C ALA A 161 12.29 -10.75 -14.68
N VAL A 162 11.23 -11.28 -15.27
CA VAL A 162 9.91 -10.68 -15.27
C VAL A 162 8.94 -11.71 -14.70
N CYS A 163 8.25 -11.36 -13.62
CA CYS A 163 7.33 -12.23 -12.93
C CYS A 163 6.02 -11.49 -12.63
N TYR A 164 5.02 -12.24 -12.16
CA TYR A 164 3.76 -11.69 -11.68
C TYR A 164 3.20 -12.53 -10.52
N ALA A 165 2.32 -11.91 -9.73
CA ALA A 165 1.57 -12.57 -8.68
C ALA A 165 0.11 -12.10 -8.69
N VAL A 166 -0.80 -13.01 -8.37
CA VAL A 166 -2.22 -12.71 -8.13
C VAL A 166 -2.52 -13.01 -6.67
N ILE A 167 -2.76 -11.95 -5.91
CA ILE A 167 -2.92 -11.98 -4.46
C ILE A 167 -4.39 -11.84 -4.11
N SER A 168 -4.84 -12.63 -3.14
CA SER A 168 -6.15 -12.49 -2.49
C SER A 168 -5.94 -12.57 -1.00
N GLU A 169 -6.16 -11.46 -0.29
CA GLU A 169 -6.01 -11.36 1.16
C GLU A 169 -7.38 -11.16 1.79
N PRO A 170 -7.82 -12.04 2.71
CA PRO A 170 -9.10 -11.87 3.38
C PRO A 170 -9.09 -10.57 4.21
N VAL A 171 -10.23 -9.89 4.24
CA VAL A 171 -10.46 -8.66 5.01
C VAL A 171 -11.53 -8.92 6.05
N SER A 172 -11.15 -8.82 7.32
CA SER A 172 -12.09 -8.79 8.44
C SER A 172 -12.25 -7.36 8.96
N GLY A 173 -13.49 -6.97 9.24
CA GLY A 173 -13.82 -5.64 9.77
C GLY A 173 -13.95 -4.55 8.70
N GLY A 174 -13.82 -3.29 9.15
CA GLY A 174 -13.98 -2.09 8.33
C GLY A 174 -12.71 -1.67 7.58
N ILE A 175 -12.51 -0.35 7.44
CA ILE A 175 -11.39 0.24 6.69
C ILE A 175 -10.01 -0.23 7.17
N GLU A 176 -9.82 -0.37 8.49
CA GLU A 176 -8.56 -0.92 9.02
C GLU A 176 -8.27 -2.34 8.54
N GLY A 177 -9.32 -3.15 8.35
CA GLY A 177 -9.22 -4.49 7.79
C GLY A 177 -8.70 -4.45 6.35
N VAL A 178 -9.23 -3.53 5.55
CA VAL A 178 -8.75 -3.28 4.18
C VAL A 178 -7.28 -2.88 4.20
N VAL A 179 -6.89 -1.90 5.03
CA VAL A 179 -5.51 -1.43 5.14
C VAL A 179 -4.56 -2.59 5.49
N LYS A 180 -4.91 -3.41 6.48
CA LYS A 180 -4.13 -4.61 6.85
C LYS A 180 -4.08 -5.63 5.72
N GLY A 181 -5.16 -5.81 4.96
CA GLY A 181 -5.20 -6.66 3.76
C GLY A 181 -4.23 -6.18 2.69
N VAL A 182 -4.19 -4.87 2.42
CA VAL A 182 -3.23 -4.29 1.47
C VAL A 182 -1.79 -4.47 1.97
N GLN A 183 -1.52 -4.23 3.26
CA GLN A 183 -0.20 -4.45 3.86
C GLN A 183 0.27 -5.92 3.72
N ARG A 184 -0.62 -6.90 3.93
CA ARG A 184 -0.30 -8.32 3.70
C ARG A 184 -0.03 -8.62 2.23
N ALA A 185 -0.80 -8.04 1.32
CA ALA A 185 -0.58 -8.21 -0.11
C ALA A 185 0.78 -7.68 -0.56
N VAL A 186 1.17 -6.49 -0.07
CA VAL A 186 2.49 -5.90 -0.30
C VAL A 186 3.59 -6.79 0.29
N SER A 187 3.43 -7.26 1.52
CA SER A 187 4.41 -8.14 2.17
C SER A 187 4.62 -9.46 1.40
N SER A 188 3.55 -10.05 0.86
CA SER A 188 3.64 -11.24 0.03
C SER A 188 4.47 -11.01 -1.24
N VAL A 189 4.28 -9.86 -1.90
CA VAL A 189 5.07 -9.50 -3.09
C VAL A 189 6.52 -9.16 -2.73
N VAL A 190 6.77 -8.52 -1.58
CA VAL A 190 8.14 -8.30 -1.06
C VAL A 190 8.90 -9.61 -0.94
N VAL A 191 8.28 -10.65 -0.39
CA VAL A 191 8.89 -11.98 -0.24
C VAL A 191 9.28 -12.58 -1.60
N GLU A 192 8.36 -12.54 -2.58
CA GLU A 192 8.61 -13.11 -3.91
C GLU A 192 9.69 -12.33 -4.69
N VAL A 193 9.62 -11.00 -4.69
CA VAL A 193 10.65 -10.16 -5.35
C VAL A 193 12.01 -10.39 -4.72
N SER A 194 12.09 -10.46 -3.39
CA SER A 194 13.33 -10.71 -2.66
C SER A 194 13.92 -12.08 -3.00
N LYS A 195 13.09 -13.12 -3.06
CA LYS A 195 13.50 -14.46 -3.50
C LYS A 195 14.06 -14.43 -4.93
N ASN A 196 13.35 -13.82 -5.86
CA ASN A 196 13.78 -13.74 -7.27
C ASN A 196 15.10 -12.96 -7.42
N LEU A 197 15.28 -11.89 -6.64
CA LEU A 197 16.53 -11.14 -6.63
C LEU A 197 17.68 -12.00 -6.12
N MET A 198 17.49 -12.76 -5.04
CA MET A 198 18.51 -13.68 -4.51
C MET A 198 18.81 -14.84 -5.46
N GLU A 199 17.85 -15.30 -6.25
CA GLU A 199 18.08 -16.25 -7.37
C GLU A 199 19.00 -15.63 -8.43
N LEU A 200 18.71 -14.41 -8.90
CA LEU A 200 19.56 -13.69 -9.86
C LEU A 200 20.98 -13.45 -9.31
N GLU A 201 21.08 -13.03 -8.06
CA GLU A 201 22.35 -12.73 -7.40
C GLU A 201 23.21 -13.98 -7.19
N SER A 202 22.59 -15.15 -7.03
CA SER A 202 23.28 -16.45 -7.00
C SER A 202 23.54 -17.06 -8.39
N GLY A 203 23.18 -16.36 -9.46
CA GLY A 203 23.33 -16.85 -10.84
C GLY A 203 22.37 -17.99 -11.21
N ARG A 204 21.33 -18.23 -10.39
CA ARG A 204 20.31 -19.25 -10.65
C ARG A 204 19.23 -18.70 -11.57
N ALA A 205 18.54 -19.61 -12.25
CA ALA A 205 17.33 -19.28 -12.99
C ALA A 205 16.23 -18.81 -12.02
N VAL A 206 15.54 -17.73 -12.38
CA VAL A 206 14.47 -17.16 -11.56
C VAL A 206 13.20 -17.99 -11.69
N THR A 207 12.61 -18.29 -10.54
CA THR A 207 11.39 -19.09 -10.46
C THR A 207 10.17 -18.18 -10.27
N CYS A 208 9.51 -17.84 -11.38
CA CYS A 208 8.24 -17.10 -11.38
C CYS A 208 7.06 -18.07 -11.33
N VAL A 209 6.72 -18.63 -10.17
CA VAL A 209 5.51 -19.46 -10.05
C VAL A 209 4.31 -18.53 -9.92
N PRO A 210 3.24 -18.68 -10.73
CA PRO A 210 2.00 -17.96 -10.51
C PRO A 210 1.40 -18.38 -9.18
N GLN A 211 1.66 -17.63 -8.11
CA GLN A 211 1.01 -17.86 -6.83
C GLN A 211 -0.45 -17.41 -6.97
N ARG A 212 -1.37 -18.37 -7.03
CA ARG A 212 -2.80 -18.15 -6.89
C ARG A 212 -3.18 -18.70 -5.52
N LYS A 213 -3.18 -17.86 -4.48
CA LYS A 213 -3.90 -18.20 -3.25
C LYS A 213 -5.39 -18.01 -3.50
N VAL A 214 -6.05 -19.06 -3.99
CA VAL A 214 -7.50 -19.20 -3.78
C VAL A 214 -7.61 -19.94 -2.47
N ASP A 215 -7.99 -19.24 -1.41
CA ASP A 215 -8.51 -19.93 -0.24
C ASP A 215 -9.87 -20.49 -0.66
N ASP A 216 -9.94 -21.80 -0.90
CA ASP A 216 -11.20 -22.54 -0.96
C ASP A 216 -11.86 -22.40 0.41
N ILE A 217 -12.95 -21.64 0.47
CA ILE A 217 -13.89 -21.67 1.59
C ILE A 217 -15.27 -21.98 1.00
N TYR A 218 -15.64 -23.25 1.07
CA TYR A 218 -17.03 -23.71 1.12
C TYR A 218 -17.61 -23.39 2.50
#